data_AF-A0A8J7X4N1-F1
#
_entry.id   AF-A0A8J7X4N1-F1
#
_cell.length_a   1.000
_cell.length_b   1.000
_cell.length_c   1.000
_cell.angle_alpha   90.00
_cell.angle_beta   90.00
_cell.angle_gamma   90.00
#
_symmetry.space_group_name_H-M   'P 1'
#
loop_
_entity.id
_entity.type
_entity.pdbx_description
1 polymer ?
#
loop_
_entity_poly.entity_id
_entity_poly.type
_entity_poly.pdbx_seq_one_letter_code
_entity_poly.pdbx_strand_id
1 'polypeptide(L)' 'MKIGVCGIACEVCPKMVSRTCPNHETGCIPRENKFCKICSCAHTKGVRYCFECSEFPCEATKEGPISFGFCQYLTGKA' A
#
# COMPACT_ATOMS: atom_id res chain seq x y z
N MET A 1 -14.86 -5.92 -2.33
CA MET A 1 -13.88 -5.22 -1.48
C MET A 1 -12.68 -4.87 -2.33
N LYS A 2 -12.26 -3.60 -2.33
CA LYS A 2 -11.16 -3.08 -3.15
C LYS A 2 -9.92 -3.05 -2.26
N ILE A 3 -8.94 -3.90 -2.50
CA ILE A 3 -7.70 -3.91 -1.70
C ILE A 3 -6.65 -3.10 -2.44
N GLY A 4 -6.06 -2.10 -1.77
CA GLY A 4 -4.99 -1.30 -2.34
C GLY A 4 -3.64 -1.99 -2.25
N VAL A 5 -2.64 -1.53 -3.00
CA VAL A 5 -1.25 -2.03 -2.93
C VAL A 5 -0.73 -2.15 -1.50
N CYS A 6 -1.02 -1.17 -0.64
CA CYS A 6 -0.60 -1.18 0.77
C CYS A 6 -1.28 -2.24 1.64
N GLY A 7 -2.25 -2.99 1.10
CA GLY A 7 -3.00 -4.02 1.81
C GLY A 7 -4.22 -3.51 2.59
N ILE A 8 -4.47 -2.20 2.60
CA ILE A 8 -5.68 -1.62 3.21
C ILE A 8 -6.86 -1.77 2.24
N ALA A 9 -8.04 -2.05 2.79
CA ALA A 9 -9.29 -1.87 2.06
C ALA A 9 -9.41 -0.40 1.62
N CYS A 10 -9.42 -0.17 0.32
CA CYS A 10 -9.56 1.14 -0.29
C CYS A 10 -10.86 1.81 0.15
N GLU A 11 -11.92 1.07 0.47
CA GLU A 11 -13.17 1.61 1.01
C GLU A 11 -13.01 2.38 2.32
N VAL A 12 -11.98 2.11 3.13
CA VAL A 12 -11.67 2.87 4.36
C VAL A 12 -10.51 3.86 4.18
N CYS A 13 -9.93 3.94 2.98
CA CYS A 13 -8.86 4.88 2.70
C CYS A 13 -9.39 6.33 2.72
N PRO A 14 -8.78 7.26 3.48
CA PRO A 14 -9.26 8.64 3.57
C PRO A 14 -9.43 9.35 2.21
N LYS A 15 -8.53 9.09 1.24
CA LYS A 15 -8.65 9.66 -0.11
C LYS A 15 -9.83 9.10 -0.89
N MET A 16 -10.15 7.82 -0.74
CA MET A 16 -11.31 7.22 -1.42
C MET A 16 -12.62 7.64 -0.75
N VAL A 17 -12.66 7.63 0.58
CA VAL A 17 -13.81 8.10 1.38
C VAL A 17 -14.13 9.56 1.06
N SER A 18 -13.10 10.42 0.96
CA SER A 18 -13.27 11.83 0.56
C SER A 18 -13.46 12.05 -0.94
N ARG A 19 -13.53 10.99 -1.76
CA ARG A 19 -13.68 11.05 -3.23
C ARG A 19 -12.56 11.84 -3.94
N THR A 20 -11.39 11.95 -3.34
CA THR A 20 -10.19 12.61 -3.91
C THR A 20 -9.17 11.61 -4.45
N CYS A 21 -9.47 10.31 -4.39
CA CYS A 21 -8.59 9.26 -4.89
C CYS A 21 -8.56 9.28 -6.43
N PRO A 22 -7.39 9.44 -7.08
CA PRO A 22 -7.32 9.43 -8.54
C PRO A 22 -7.67 8.07 -9.14
N ASN A 23 -7.68 7.00 -8.32
CA ASN A 23 -7.97 5.65 -8.77
C ASN A 23 -9.46 5.29 -8.75
N HIS A 24 -10.33 6.19 -8.27
CA HIS A 24 -11.78 6.03 -8.29
C HIS A 24 -12.21 4.62 -7.87
N GLU A 25 -12.89 3.90 -8.75
CA GLU A 25 -13.43 2.59 -8.46
C GLU A 25 -12.42 1.44 -8.57
N THR A 26 -11.25 1.65 -9.15
CA THR A 26 -10.25 0.59 -9.36
C THR A 26 -9.46 0.30 -8.09
N GLY A 27 -9.36 1.26 -7.17
CA GLY A 27 -8.47 1.17 -6.02
C GLY A 27 -6.99 1.32 -6.39
N CYS A 28 -6.12 1.35 -5.39
CA CYS A 28 -4.69 1.55 -5.65
C CYS A 28 -4.08 0.29 -6.28
N ILE A 29 -3.45 0.44 -7.44
CA ILE A 29 -2.76 -0.63 -8.19
C ILE A 29 -1.27 -0.31 -8.35
N PRO A 30 -0.38 -1.30 -8.46
CA PRO A 30 1.04 -1.06 -8.68
C PRO A 30 1.28 -0.33 -10.01
N ARG A 31 1.97 0.79 -9.94
CA ARG A 31 2.51 1.56 -11.08
C ARG A 31 3.55 2.54 -10.58
N GLU A 32 4.32 3.11 -11.48
CA GLU A 32 5.17 4.25 -11.12
C GLU A 32 4.30 5.41 -10.61
N ASN A 33 4.63 5.91 -9.41
CA ASN A 33 3.84 6.92 -8.72
C ASN A 33 4.74 7.87 -7.93
N LYS A 34 4.79 9.13 -8.36
CA LYS A 34 5.59 10.18 -7.73
C LYS A 34 5.16 10.52 -6.30
N PHE A 35 3.93 10.20 -5.92
CA PHE A 35 3.35 10.54 -4.62
C PHE A 35 3.32 9.38 -3.63
N CYS A 36 3.56 8.14 -4.08
CA CYS A 36 3.44 6.96 -3.23
C CYS A 36 4.59 5.98 -3.50
N LYS A 37 5.60 5.99 -2.63
CA LYS A 37 6.75 5.07 -2.71
C LYS A 37 6.34 3.60 -2.62
N ILE A 38 5.32 3.27 -1.85
CA ILE A 38 4.77 1.90 -1.80
C ILE A 38 4.26 1.44 -3.18
N CYS A 39 3.55 2.31 -3.89
CA CYS A 39 2.99 1.99 -5.21
C CYS A 39 4.09 1.72 -6.24
N SER A 40 5.12 2.57 -6.26
CA SER A 40 6.31 2.38 -7.11
C SER A 40 7.12 1.15 -6.71
N CYS A 41 7.33 0.91 -5.41
CA CYS A 41 8.05 -0.25 -4.90
C CYS A 41 7.38 -1.57 -5.32
N ALA A 42 6.05 -1.67 -5.15
CA ALA A 42 5.30 -2.84 -5.59
C ALA A 42 5.37 -3.04 -7.11
N HIS A 43 5.34 -1.95 -7.88
CA HIS A 43 5.50 -1.99 -9.33
C HIS A 43 6.87 -2.54 -9.75
N THR A 44 7.95 -2.01 -9.16
CA THR A 44 9.33 -2.47 -9.43
C THR A 44 9.54 -3.92 -9.01
N LYS A 45 8.94 -4.35 -7.90
CA LYS A 45 9.02 -5.73 -7.40
C LYS A 45 8.06 -6.70 -8.09
N GLY A 46 7.18 -6.21 -8.97
CA GLY A 46 6.21 -7.04 -9.70
C GLY A 46 5.16 -7.70 -8.81
N VAL A 47 4.85 -7.14 -7.64
CA VAL A 47 3.85 -7.67 -6.71
C VAL A 47 2.57 -6.85 -6.73
N ARG A 48 1.42 -7.50 -6.49
CA ARG A 48 0.12 -6.81 -6.45
C ARG A 48 -0.10 -6.11 -5.12
N TYR A 49 0.31 -6.75 -4.03
CA TYR A 49 0.16 -6.22 -2.67
C TYR A 49 1.49 -6.25 -1.92
N CYS A 50 1.67 -5.34 -0.97
CA CYS A 50 2.80 -5.36 -0.06
C CYS A 50 2.92 -6.68 0.70
N PHE A 51 1.79 -7.31 1.07
CA PHE A 51 1.79 -8.60 1.77
C PHE A 51 2.31 -9.78 0.93
N GLU A 52 2.40 -9.64 -0.39
CA GLU A 52 3.02 -10.64 -1.28
C GLU A 52 4.54 -10.45 -1.38
N CYS A 53 5.08 -9.31 -0.93
CA CYS A 53 6.50 -9.03 -0.94
C CYS A 53 7.20 -9.77 0.22
N SER A 54 8.18 -10.61 -0.09
CA SER A 54 8.96 -11.36 0.92
C SER A 54 9.67 -10.45 1.95
N GLU A 55 10.08 -9.26 1.51
CA GLU A 55 10.72 -8.24 2.34
C GLU A 55 9.73 -7.40 3.16
N PHE A 56 8.42 -7.60 3.05
CA PHE A 56 7.46 -6.80 3.81
C PHE A 56 7.51 -7.15 5.32
N PRO A 57 7.49 -6.15 6.22
CA PRO A 57 7.58 -4.71 5.95
C PRO A 57 9.02 -4.29 5.62
N CYS A 58 9.18 -3.47 4.57
CA CYS A 58 10.46 -2.95 4.09
C CYS A 58 10.60 -1.43 4.35
N GLU A 59 11.72 -0.81 3.95
CA GLU A 59 11.93 0.64 4.10
C GLU A 59 10.83 1.49 3.46
N ALA A 60 10.31 1.10 2.29
CA ALA A 60 9.23 1.83 1.62
C ALA A 60 7.94 1.89 2.47
N THR A 61 7.71 0.90 3.34
CA THR A 61 6.57 0.88 4.25
C THR A 61 6.68 1.92 5.36
N LYS A 62 7.88 2.38 5.73
CA LYS A 62 8.07 3.47 6.71
C LYS A 62 7.52 4.81 6.21
N GLU A 63 7.51 4.99 4.89
CA GLU A 63 6.97 6.17 4.21
C GLU A 63 5.53 5.93 3.70
N GLY A 64 4.91 4.83 4.15
CA GLY A 64 3.56 4.45 3.82
C GLY A 64 2.48 5.19 4.62
N PRO A 65 1.20 4.98 4.26
CA PRO A 65 0.07 5.52 5.02
C PRO A 65 -0.22 4.75 6.32
N ILE A 66 0.46 3.63 6.57
CA ILE A 66 0.28 2.78 7.76
C ILE A 66 1.54 2.91 8.62
N SER A 67 1.37 3.00 9.95
CA SER A 67 2.49 2.96 10.89
C SER A 67 3.36 1.73 10.66
N PHE A 68 4.68 1.93 10.56
CA PHE A 68 5.62 0.84 10.36
C PHE A 68 5.53 -0.22 11.48
N GLY A 69 5.36 0.21 12.73
CA GLY A 69 5.19 -0.69 13.86
C GLY A 69 3.94 -1.58 13.76
N PHE A 70 2.88 -1.09 13.12
CA PHE A 70 1.70 -1.93 12.83
C PHE A 70 2.01 -2.97 11.75
N CYS A 71 2.75 -2.60 10.70
CA CYS A 71 3.19 -3.56 9.68
C CYS A 71 4.12 -4.64 10.25
N GLN A 72 5.01 -4.27 11.18
CA GLN A 72 5.86 -5.20 11.94
C GLN A 72 5.02 -6.16 12.79
N TYR A 73 4.05 -5.63 13.55
CA TYR A 73 3.13 -6.43 14.35
C TYR A 73 2.37 -7.46 13.51
N LEU A 74 1.84 -7.07 12.34
CA LEU A 74 1.12 -7.97 11.44
C LEU A 74 1.96 -9.15 10.92
N THR A 75 3.29 -8.98 10.83
CA THR A 75 4.19 -9.97 10.26
C THR A 75 5.02 -10.72 11.32
N GLY A 76 4.88 -10.35 12.60
CA GLY A 76 5.72 -10.88 13.67
C GLY A 76 7.21 -10.50 13.56
N LYS A 77 7.54 -9.48 12.75
CA LYS A 77 8.91 -9.00 12.52
C LYS A 77 9.16 -7.77 13.40
N ALA A 78 9.51 -7.99 14.67
CA ALA A 78 9.86 -6.92 15.61
C ALA A 78 11.23 -6.31 15.32
#